data_AF-A0A7V9C9C3-F1
#
_entry.id   AF-A0A7V9C9C3-F1
#
_cell.length_a   1.000
_cell.length_b   1.000
_cell.length_c   1.000
_cell.angle_alpha   90.00
_cell.angle_beta   90.00
_cell.angle_gamma   90.00
#
_symmetry.space_group_name_H-M   'P 1'
#
loop_
_entity.id
_entity.type
_entity.pdbx_description
1 polymer ?
#
loop_
_entity_poly.entity_id
_entity_poly.type
_entity_poly.pdbx_seq_one_letter_code
_entity_poly.pdbx_strand_id
1 'polypeptide(L)'
;MSMPIEMITDQKTENELERAGFYWRERAGVLALVCRALEQDDFTNAFSTRLGGASPMPDGALNLAGFVDDAAENIYENRRRFLSLFEGNWALATSWQTHGAEVRSVTSESEARDDEVRCDAQTTCTPSILLGAKTADCVPVLLGDWRTGAAAAVHAGWRGTSVSIV
;
A
#
# COMPACT_ATOMS: atom_id res chain seq x y z
N MET A 1 1.66 25.09 19.35
CA MET A 1 0.46 24.85 18.53
C MET A 1 0.94 24.29 17.20
N SER A 2 0.70 22.99 16.94
CA SER A 2 0.98 22.42 15.62
C SER A 2 0.11 23.14 14.60
N MET A 3 0.69 23.59 13.49
CA MET A 3 -0.13 24.00 12.36
C MET A 3 -1.00 22.80 11.96
N PRO A 4 -2.31 22.98 11.72
CA PRO A 4 -3.10 21.93 11.12
C PRO A 4 -2.45 21.60 9.77
N ILE A 5 -2.04 20.36 9.59
CA ILE A 5 -1.60 19.85 8.28
C ILE A 5 -2.82 19.99 7.37
N GLU A 6 -2.72 20.79 6.31
CA GLU A 6 -3.73 20.81 5.26
C GLU A 6 -3.84 19.38 4.70
N MET A 7 -4.97 18.75 4.98
CA MET A 7 -5.32 17.46 4.42
C MET A 7 -5.93 17.70 3.05
N ILE A 8 -5.46 16.95 2.04
CA ILE A 8 -6.07 16.87 0.71
C ILE A 8 -7.35 16.03 0.84
N THR A 9 -8.33 16.53 1.60
CA THR A 9 -9.62 15.87 1.88
C THR A 9 -10.76 16.88 1.88
N ASP A 10 -10.60 18.03 1.22
CA ASP A 10 -11.69 19.00 1.09
C ASP A 10 -12.70 18.57 0.01
N GLN A 11 -13.89 19.18 0.01
CA GLN A 11 -14.98 18.85 -0.92
C GLN A 11 -14.58 19.00 -2.41
N LYS A 12 -13.62 19.90 -2.71
CA LYS A 12 -13.13 20.10 -4.07
C LYS A 12 -12.28 18.89 -4.50
N THR A 13 -11.43 18.42 -3.60
CA THR A 13 -10.63 17.21 -3.77
C THR A 13 -11.50 15.99 -3.94
N GLU A 14 -12.61 15.85 -3.19
CA GLU A 14 -13.53 14.72 -3.35
C GLU A 14 -14.08 14.61 -4.79
N ASN A 15 -14.51 15.73 -5.37
CA ASN A 15 -14.99 15.76 -6.76
C ASN A 15 -13.89 15.40 -7.78
N GLU A 16 -12.63 15.76 -7.51
CA GLU A 16 -11.50 15.43 -8.39
C GLU A 16 -11.13 13.94 -8.27
N LEU A 17 -11.13 13.38 -7.07
CA LEU A 17 -10.88 11.96 -6.82
C LEU A 17 -11.96 11.09 -7.47
N GLU A 18 -13.24 11.45 -7.31
CA GLU A 18 -14.34 10.72 -7.96
C GLU A 18 -14.19 10.69 -9.48
N ARG A 19 -13.84 11.84 -10.08
CA ARG A 19 -13.57 11.93 -11.53
C ARG A 19 -12.35 11.12 -11.95
N ALA A 20 -11.34 11.03 -11.11
CA ALA A 20 -10.15 10.21 -11.32
C ALA A 20 -10.40 8.71 -11.07
N GLY A 21 -11.61 8.32 -10.64
CA GLY A 21 -11.96 6.92 -10.38
C GLY A 21 -11.53 6.41 -9.01
N PHE A 22 -11.30 7.30 -8.05
CA PHE A 22 -10.92 6.96 -6.68
C PHE A 22 -12.00 7.35 -5.68
N TYR A 23 -11.99 6.71 -4.50
CA TYR A 23 -12.83 7.10 -3.38
C TYR A 23 -12.15 6.76 -2.03
N TRP A 24 -12.59 7.42 -0.96
CA TRP A 24 -12.08 7.17 0.38
C TRP A 24 -12.77 5.98 1.05
N ARG A 25 -11.99 5.11 1.69
CA ARG A 25 -12.47 4.07 2.60
C ARG A 25 -11.92 4.31 3.99
N GLU A 26 -12.80 4.27 4.97
CA GLU A 26 -12.43 4.44 6.38
C GLU A 26 -12.95 3.28 7.24
N ARG A 27 -12.12 2.80 8.15
CA ARG A 27 -12.54 1.90 9.23
C ARG A 27 -11.72 2.15 10.49
N ALA A 28 -12.39 2.39 11.61
CA ALA A 28 -11.75 2.61 12.92
C ALA A 28 -10.64 3.68 12.88
N GLY A 29 -10.87 4.77 12.14
CA GLY A 29 -9.93 5.89 11.98
C GLY A 29 -8.82 5.68 10.95
N VAL A 30 -8.66 4.46 10.41
CA VAL A 30 -7.76 4.21 9.28
C VAL A 30 -8.43 4.72 8.01
N LEU A 31 -7.79 5.65 7.33
CA LEU A 31 -8.25 6.23 6.08
C LEU A 31 -7.32 5.81 4.93
N ALA A 32 -7.90 5.29 3.84
CA ALA A 32 -7.17 4.90 2.64
C ALA A 32 -7.94 5.26 1.36
N LEU A 33 -7.20 5.56 0.30
CA LEU A 33 -7.75 5.86 -1.02
C LEU A 33 -7.85 4.56 -1.84
N VAL A 34 -9.00 4.30 -2.45
CA VAL A 34 -9.26 3.07 -3.22
C VAL A 34 -9.50 3.41 -4.68
N CYS A 35 -8.90 2.64 -5.59
CA CYS A 35 -9.16 2.71 -7.02
C CYS A 35 -10.41 1.87 -7.36
N ARG A 36 -11.44 2.55 -7.86
CA ARG A 36 -12.72 1.93 -8.22
C ARG A 36 -12.58 0.94 -9.38
N ALA A 37 -11.77 1.26 -10.37
CA ALA A 37 -11.59 0.40 -11.55
C ALA A 37 -10.98 -0.96 -11.17
N LEU A 38 -9.94 -0.96 -10.33
CA LEU A 38 -9.35 -2.21 -9.83
C LEU A 38 -10.37 -3.02 -9.01
N GLU A 39 -11.15 -2.37 -8.16
CA GLU A 39 -12.16 -3.07 -7.35
C GLU A 39 -13.32 -3.63 -8.19
N GLN A 40 -13.73 -2.93 -9.25
CA GLN A 40 -14.73 -3.42 -10.21
C GLN A 40 -14.25 -4.67 -10.97
N ASP A 41 -12.94 -4.82 -11.12
CA ASP A 41 -12.28 -6.00 -11.69
C ASP A 41 -11.87 -7.03 -10.61
N ASP A 42 -12.51 -6.99 -9.43
CA ASP A 42 -12.31 -7.89 -8.29
C ASP A 42 -10.89 -7.84 -7.64
N PHE A 43 -10.14 -6.75 -7.85
CA PHE A 43 -8.86 -6.52 -7.17
C PHE A 43 -9.03 -5.66 -5.90
N THR A 44 -8.86 -6.30 -4.74
CA THR A 44 -8.73 -5.59 -3.45
C THR A 44 -7.50 -4.69 -3.48
N ASN A 45 -7.69 -3.37 -3.28
CA ASN A 45 -6.63 -2.38 -3.38
C ASN A 45 -6.86 -1.21 -2.43
N ALA A 46 -5.77 -0.57 -1.99
CA ALA A 46 -5.82 0.75 -1.40
C ALA A 46 -4.43 1.41 -1.36
N PHE A 47 -4.43 2.74 -1.29
CA PHE A 47 -3.29 3.57 -0.91
C PHE A 47 -3.53 4.11 0.50
N SER A 48 -2.75 3.66 1.48
CA SER A 48 -2.90 4.10 2.87
C SER A 48 -2.54 5.58 3.03
N THR A 49 -3.24 6.27 3.91
CA THR A 49 -2.74 7.54 4.46
C THR A 49 -1.94 7.28 5.73
N ARG A 50 -1.38 8.33 6.32
CA ARG A 50 -0.74 8.25 7.64
C ARG A 50 -1.72 8.17 8.81
N LEU A 51 -3.04 8.24 8.60
CA LEU A 51 -4.03 8.38 9.66
C LEU A 51 -4.51 7.03 10.22
N GLY A 52 -4.82 7.01 11.52
CA GLY A 52 -5.49 5.87 12.16
C GLY A 52 -4.60 4.78 12.73
N GLY A 53 -3.30 5.04 12.85
CA GLY A 53 -2.35 4.07 13.38
C GLY A 53 -2.06 4.19 14.88
N ALA A 54 -0.94 3.60 15.28
CA ALA A 54 -0.45 3.48 16.65
C ALA A 54 0.97 4.03 16.83
N SER A 55 1.61 4.49 15.75
CA SER A 55 2.99 4.99 15.79
C SER A 55 3.08 6.36 16.46
N PRO A 56 4.19 6.69 17.14
CA PRO A 56 4.29 7.89 17.96
C PRO A 56 4.67 9.16 17.18
N MET A 57 5.12 9.05 15.92
CA MET A 57 5.58 10.21 15.17
C MET A 57 5.00 10.27 13.74
N PRO A 58 4.10 11.24 13.50
CA PRO A 58 3.25 11.95 14.45
C PRO A 58 2.43 10.97 15.29
N ASP A 59 1.89 11.45 16.41
CA ASP A 59 1.05 10.64 17.29
C ASP A 59 -0.14 10.03 16.52
N GLY A 60 -0.37 8.73 16.71
CA GLY A 60 -1.40 7.97 16.01
C GLY A 60 -1.13 7.73 14.52
N ALA A 61 0.13 7.79 14.07
CA ALA A 61 0.46 7.57 12.67
C ALA A 61 0.37 6.09 12.26
N LEU A 62 -0.10 5.85 11.03
CA LEU A 62 -0.20 4.53 10.40
C LEU A 62 1.10 4.18 9.65
N ASN A 63 2.19 3.96 10.38
CA ASN A 63 3.43 3.49 9.79
C ASN A 63 3.35 1.98 9.48
N LEU A 64 3.44 1.61 8.20
CA LEU A 64 3.33 0.21 7.75
C LEU A 64 4.69 -0.48 7.58
N ALA A 65 5.80 0.23 7.85
CA ALA A 65 7.16 -0.20 7.55
C ALA A 65 8.23 0.37 8.47
N GLY A 66 9.46 -0.15 8.38
CA GLY A 66 10.62 0.47 9.00
C GLY A 66 10.71 0.27 10.51
N PHE A 67 11.06 -0.95 10.93
CA PHE A 67 11.30 -1.33 12.33
C PHE A 67 12.46 -0.58 13.02
N VAL A 68 13.27 0.17 12.25
CA VAL A 68 14.39 0.95 12.79
C VAL A 68 13.90 2.25 13.41
N ASP A 69 12.86 2.84 12.83
CA ASP A 69 12.33 4.16 13.20
C ASP A 69 11.06 4.05 14.05
N ASP A 70 10.55 2.82 14.26
CA ASP A 70 9.34 2.53 15.03
C ASP A 70 9.39 1.13 15.66
N ALA A 71 8.65 0.94 16.75
CA ALA A 71 8.59 -0.35 17.44
C ALA A 71 7.89 -1.40 16.57
N ALA A 72 8.35 -2.65 16.63
CA ALA A 72 7.76 -3.73 15.82
C ALA A 72 6.29 -3.96 16.13
N GLU A 73 5.91 -3.82 17.39
CA GLU A 73 4.54 -3.91 17.85
C GLU A 73 3.63 -2.88 17.17
N ASN A 74 4.13 -1.65 16.97
CA ASN A 74 3.38 -0.60 16.26
C ASN A 74 3.21 -0.95 14.79
N ILE A 75 4.25 -1.45 14.14
CA ILE A 75 4.17 -1.88 12.73
C ILE A 75 3.17 -3.01 12.56
N TYR A 76 3.20 -4.03 13.43
CA TYR A 76 2.25 -5.14 13.37
C TYR A 76 0.82 -4.69 13.64
N GLU A 77 0.60 -3.80 14.62
CA GLU A 77 -0.72 -3.23 14.90
C GLU A 77 -1.23 -2.39 13.73
N ASN A 78 -0.38 -1.55 13.12
CA ASN A 78 -0.74 -0.74 11.97
C ASN A 78 -1.09 -1.61 10.75
N ARG A 79 -0.31 -2.67 10.48
CA ARG A 79 -0.62 -3.65 9.42
C ARG A 79 -1.96 -4.33 9.69
N ARG A 80 -2.22 -4.77 10.93
CA ARG A 80 -3.52 -5.36 11.33
C ARG A 80 -4.68 -4.39 11.11
N ARG A 81 -4.52 -3.13 11.51
CA ARG A 81 -5.52 -2.07 11.33
C ARG A 81 -5.78 -1.78 9.85
N PHE A 82 -4.73 -1.62 9.06
CA PHE A 82 -4.85 -1.40 7.62
C PHE A 82 -5.56 -2.56 6.91
N LEU A 83 -5.16 -3.80 7.20
CA LEU A 83 -5.80 -4.99 6.62
C LEU A 83 -7.27 -5.13 7.03
N SER A 84 -7.68 -4.56 8.16
CA SER A 84 -9.09 -4.54 8.55
C SER A 84 -9.98 -3.71 7.61
N LEU A 85 -9.43 -2.88 6.72
CA LEU A 85 -10.20 -2.20 5.68
C LEU A 85 -10.81 -3.16 4.64
N PHE A 86 -10.34 -4.41 4.60
CA PHE A 86 -10.72 -5.39 3.61
C PHE A 86 -11.44 -6.56 4.28
N GLU A 87 -12.40 -7.14 3.57
CA GLU A 87 -13.01 -8.40 3.99
C GLU A 87 -12.08 -9.56 3.68
N GLY A 88 -12.12 -10.61 4.51
CA GLY A 88 -11.28 -11.80 4.34
C GLY A 88 -9.99 -11.77 5.16
N ASN A 89 -9.17 -12.82 4.95
CA ASN A 89 -7.89 -12.99 5.61
C ASN A 89 -6.78 -12.79 4.58
N TRP A 90 -5.94 -11.77 4.79
CA TRP A 90 -4.94 -11.33 3.82
C TRP A 90 -3.53 -11.53 4.37
N ALA A 91 -2.67 -12.19 3.58
CA ALA A 91 -1.23 -12.15 3.80
C ALA A 91 -0.66 -10.92 3.07
N LEU A 92 -0.11 -9.97 3.82
CA LEU A 92 0.54 -8.78 3.25
C LEU A 92 1.99 -9.10 2.85
N ALA A 93 2.25 -9.14 1.55
CA ALA A 93 3.59 -9.29 0.99
C ALA A 93 4.25 -7.93 0.80
N THR A 94 5.45 -7.77 1.35
CA THR A 94 6.30 -6.58 1.10
C THR A 94 7.74 -7.00 0.84
N SER A 95 8.60 -6.09 0.38
CA SER A 95 10.00 -6.38 0.04
C SER A 95 11.03 -5.45 0.66
N TRP A 96 12.31 -5.82 0.62
CA TRP A 96 13.39 -4.88 0.86
C TRP A 96 13.61 -4.03 -0.40
N GLN A 97 13.02 -2.83 -0.44
CA GLN A 97 13.09 -1.94 -1.60
C GLN A 97 14.47 -1.30 -1.73
N THR A 98 15.04 -1.32 -2.94
CA THR A 98 16.40 -0.85 -3.22
C THR A 98 16.48 0.29 -4.24
N HIS A 99 15.32 0.79 -4.67
CA HIS A 99 15.18 1.75 -5.77
C HIS A 99 15.75 1.22 -7.10
N GLY A 100 15.73 -0.10 -7.28
CA GLY A 100 16.17 -0.80 -8.49
C GLY A 100 14.99 -1.17 -9.41
N ALA A 101 15.22 -2.18 -10.25
CA ALA A 101 14.24 -2.70 -11.22
C ALA A 101 13.87 -4.17 -10.99
N GLU A 102 14.28 -4.75 -9.87
CA GLU A 102 14.07 -6.18 -9.61
C GLU A 102 12.61 -6.46 -9.27
N VAL A 103 12.07 -7.54 -9.86
CA VAL A 103 10.67 -7.97 -9.73
C VAL A 103 10.60 -9.37 -9.12
N ARG A 104 9.75 -9.57 -8.11
CA ARG A 104 9.52 -10.87 -7.46
C ARG A 104 8.08 -11.35 -7.67
N SER A 105 7.91 -12.56 -8.19
CA SER A 105 6.62 -13.27 -8.13
C SER A 105 6.43 -13.91 -6.75
N VAL A 106 5.30 -13.62 -6.10
CA VAL A 106 4.88 -14.21 -4.83
C VAL A 106 3.79 -15.23 -5.10
N THR A 107 4.04 -16.48 -4.75
CA THR A 107 3.17 -17.62 -5.11
C THR A 107 2.57 -18.33 -3.91
N SER A 108 3.00 -18.00 -2.68
CA SER A 108 2.52 -18.62 -1.45
C SER A 108 2.47 -17.62 -0.28
N GLU A 109 1.68 -17.92 0.75
CA GLU A 109 1.67 -17.13 1.99
C GLU A 109 3.03 -17.13 2.70
N SER A 110 3.80 -18.22 2.62
CA SER A 110 5.16 -18.27 3.16
C SER A 110 6.09 -17.27 2.47
N GLU A 111 5.99 -17.14 1.14
CA GLU A 111 6.76 -16.14 0.40
C GLU A 111 6.27 -14.72 0.69
N ALA A 112 4.97 -14.53 0.94
CA ALA A 112 4.43 -13.23 1.33
C ALA A 112 4.99 -12.73 2.67
N ARG A 113 5.31 -13.64 3.60
CA ARG A 113 5.86 -13.28 4.92
C ARG A 113 7.37 -13.00 4.93
N ASP A 114 8.05 -13.25 3.81
CA ASP A 114 9.48 -13.00 3.65
C ASP A 114 9.70 -11.60 3.06
N ASP A 115 9.92 -10.61 3.94
CA ASP A 115 10.13 -9.22 3.57
C ASP A 115 11.62 -8.82 3.38
N GLU A 116 12.55 -9.79 3.48
CA GLU A 116 13.98 -9.56 3.27
C GLU A 116 14.39 -9.62 1.79
N VAL A 117 13.53 -10.16 0.92
CA VAL A 117 13.84 -10.26 -0.51
C VAL A 117 13.93 -8.88 -1.14
N ARG A 118 15.07 -8.63 -1.78
CA ARG A 118 15.40 -7.37 -2.43
C ARG A 118 14.69 -7.27 -3.78
N CYS A 119 13.66 -6.44 -3.85
CA CYS A 119 12.96 -6.10 -5.08
C CYS A 119 12.15 -4.81 -4.90
N ASP A 120 11.84 -4.16 -6.02
CA ASP A 120 11.07 -2.91 -6.06
C ASP A 120 9.71 -3.11 -6.74
N ALA A 121 9.44 -4.29 -7.29
CA ALA A 121 8.10 -4.72 -7.69
C ALA A 121 7.81 -6.14 -7.20
N GLN A 122 6.54 -6.40 -6.87
CA GLN A 122 6.05 -7.73 -6.59
C GLN A 122 4.84 -8.03 -7.48
N THR A 123 4.67 -9.30 -7.85
CA THR A 123 3.50 -9.79 -8.60
C THR A 123 2.89 -11.01 -7.92
N THR A 124 1.61 -11.29 -8.15
CA THR A 124 0.97 -12.53 -7.70
C THR A 124 -0.25 -12.86 -8.54
N CYS A 125 -0.55 -14.15 -8.68
CA CYS A 125 -1.88 -14.65 -9.08
C CYS A 125 -2.53 -15.46 -7.94
N THR A 126 -1.91 -15.50 -6.76
CA THR A 126 -2.36 -16.30 -5.64
C THR A 126 -3.43 -15.51 -4.86
N PRO A 127 -4.66 -16.03 -4.73
CA PRO A 127 -5.70 -15.38 -3.94
C PRO A 127 -5.26 -15.15 -2.48
N SER A 128 -5.87 -14.17 -1.82
CA SER A 128 -5.62 -13.83 -0.41
C SER A 128 -4.21 -13.32 -0.10
N ILE A 129 -3.38 -13.02 -1.12
CA ILE A 129 -2.12 -12.30 -0.96
C ILE A 129 -2.31 -10.85 -1.41
N LEU A 130 -2.03 -9.90 -0.51
CA LEU A 130 -2.04 -8.47 -0.80
C LEU A 130 -0.59 -8.00 -1.00
N LEU A 131 -0.29 -7.38 -2.15
CA LEU A 131 1.05 -6.89 -2.46
C LEU A 131 1.22 -5.45 -1.96
N GLY A 132 2.35 -5.13 -1.32
CA GLY A 132 2.63 -3.83 -0.73
C GLY A 132 3.93 -3.20 -1.23
N ALA A 133 3.81 -2.03 -1.88
CA ALA A 133 4.92 -1.14 -2.17
C ALA A 133 4.96 0.00 -1.12
N LYS A 134 6.04 0.08 -0.33
CA LYS A 134 6.16 1.09 0.73
C LYS A 134 6.65 2.40 0.10
N THR A 135 6.02 3.52 0.44
CA THR A 135 6.48 4.82 -0.06
C THR A 135 6.21 5.92 0.95
N ALA A 136 7.04 6.96 0.88
CA ALA A 136 6.83 8.26 1.48
C ALA A 136 7.51 9.32 0.58
N ASP A 137 7.23 9.26 -0.74
CA ASP A 137 7.45 10.30 -1.78
C ASP A 137 7.51 9.65 -3.19
N CYS A 138 8.12 8.46 -3.29
CA CYS A 138 8.20 7.70 -4.55
C CYS A 138 6.81 7.30 -5.06
N VAL A 139 6.65 7.11 -6.37
CA VAL A 139 5.33 6.82 -6.95
C VAL A 139 4.96 5.36 -6.71
N PRO A 140 3.87 5.04 -5.99
CA PRO A 140 3.35 3.69 -5.93
C PRO A 140 2.49 3.41 -7.17
N VAL A 141 2.69 2.25 -7.81
CA VAL A 141 1.86 1.81 -8.94
C VAL A 141 1.21 0.47 -8.61
N LEU A 142 -0.10 0.39 -8.76
CA LEU A 142 -0.88 -0.84 -8.63
C LEU A 142 -1.39 -1.25 -10.01
N LEU A 143 -1.23 -2.52 -10.35
CA LEU A 143 -1.66 -3.09 -11.63
C LEU A 143 -2.52 -4.32 -11.35
N GLY A 144 -3.57 -4.52 -12.15
CA GLY A 144 -4.41 -5.71 -12.16
C GLY A 144 -4.69 -6.12 -13.60
N ASP A 145 -4.55 -7.40 -13.89
CA ASP A 145 -4.95 -8.01 -15.16
C ASP A 145 -6.16 -8.90 -14.93
N TRP A 146 -7.35 -8.36 -15.22
CA TRP A 146 -8.63 -9.06 -15.07
C TRP A 146 -8.74 -10.33 -15.92
N ARG A 147 -7.91 -10.50 -16.96
CA ARG A 147 -7.94 -11.71 -17.80
C ARG A 147 -7.24 -12.89 -17.16
N THR A 148 -6.15 -12.63 -16.43
CA THR A 148 -5.32 -13.68 -15.81
C THR A 148 -5.48 -13.76 -14.30
N GLY A 149 -6.04 -12.73 -13.67
CA GLY A 149 -6.08 -12.57 -12.21
C GLY A 149 -4.72 -12.13 -11.63
N ALA A 150 -3.75 -11.77 -12.46
CA ALA A 150 -2.45 -11.29 -12.00
C ALA A 150 -2.57 -9.87 -11.43
N ALA A 151 -1.90 -9.62 -10.32
CA ALA A 151 -1.76 -8.29 -9.72
C ALA A 151 -0.28 -7.94 -9.52
N ALA A 152 0.03 -6.65 -9.48
CA ALA A 152 1.34 -6.15 -9.12
C ALA A 152 1.27 -4.90 -8.23
N ALA A 153 2.25 -4.77 -7.34
CA ALA A 153 2.52 -3.54 -6.61
C ALA A 153 3.98 -3.14 -6.87
N VAL A 154 4.18 -1.89 -7.29
CA VAL A 154 5.48 -1.38 -7.75
C VAL A 154 5.85 -0.12 -6.99
N HIS A 155 7.08 -0.08 -6.51
CA HIS A 155 7.76 1.10 -6.00
C HIS A 155 8.55 1.77 -7.12
N ALA A 156 7.98 2.81 -7.72
CA ALA A 156 8.59 3.58 -8.79
C ALA A 156 9.24 4.87 -8.25
N GLY A 157 10.38 4.72 -7.59
CA GLY A 157 11.28 5.84 -7.33
C GLY A 157 12.04 6.27 -8.59
N TRP A 158 12.61 7.48 -8.61
CA TRP A 158 13.25 8.04 -9.82
C TRP A 158 14.30 7.12 -10.45
N ARG A 159 15.08 6.39 -9.64
CA ARG A 159 16.07 5.42 -10.12
C ARG A 159 15.39 4.25 -10.82
N GLY A 160 14.45 3.58 -10.17
CA GLY A 160 13.68 2.48 -10.75
C GLY A 160 12.98 2.91 -12.05
N THR A 161 12.37 4.10 -12.06
CA THR A 161 11.75 4.65 -13.28
C THR A 161 12.77 4.85 -14.41
N SER A 162 13.98 5.35 -14.11
CA SER A 162 15.03 5.56 -15.12
C SER A 162 15.56 4.26 -15.75
N VAL A 163 15.33 3.12 -15.09
CA VAL A 163 15.70 1.78 -15.57
C VAL A 163 14.47 0.92 -15.91
N SER A 164 13.33 1.57 -16.17
CA SER A 164 12.10 0.93 -16.68
C SER A 164 11.49 -0.15 -15.77
N ILE A 165 11.33 0.17 -14.48
CA ILE A 165 10.60 -0.72 -13.54
C ILE A 165 9.09 -0.84 -13.84
N VAL A 166 8.53 0.05 -14.66
CA VAL A 166 7.14 0.01 -15.16
C VAL A 166 7.14 -0.02 -16.68
#